data_AF-A0A7W1FJS3-F1
#
_entry.id   AF-A0A7W1FJS3-F1
#
_cell.length_a   1.000
_cell.length_b   1.000
_cell.length_c   1.000
_cell.angle_alpha   90.00
_cell.angle_beta   90.00
_cell.angle_gamma   90.00
#
_symmetry.space_group_name_H-M   'P 1'
#
loop_
_entity.id
_entity.type
_entity.pdbx_description
1 polymer ?
#
loop_
_entity_poly.entity_id
_entity_poly.type
_entity_poly.pdbx_seq_one_letter_code
_entity_poly.pdbx_strand_id
1 'polypeptide(L)'
;MTVTQPASDQRLIECGFPCHQVGEETERERGASSALPPLYFLHVWWARRPLTPSRAAILASLRSAEADPEQFVRSLGIEIRRTVVGNQR
;
A
#
# COMPACT_ATOMS: atom_id res chain seq x y z
N MET A 1 25.51 -13.08 2.40
CA MET A 1 24.50 -12.07 2.03
C MET A 1 24.67 -10.91 2.98
N THR A 2 25.30 -9.83 2.53
CA THR A 2 25.60 -8.66 3.37
C THR A 2 24.34 -7.81 3.42
N VAL A 3 23.72 -7.72 4.60
CA VAL A 3 22.65 -6.75 4.84
C VAL A 3 23.32 -5.38 4.88
N THR A 4 23.15 -4.59 3.82
CA THR A 4 23.57 -3.19 3.79
C THR A 4 22.78 -2.46 4.88
N GLN A 5 23.46 -2.04 5.96
CA GLN A 5 22.84 -1.18 6.97
C GLN A 5 22.47 0.15 6.30
N PRO A 6 21.21 0.61 6.41
CA PRO A 6 20.83 1.92 5.89
C PRO A 6 21.62 2.99 6.65
N ALA A 7 22.08 4.02 5.94
CA ALA A 7 22.65 5.21 6.57
C ALA A 7 21.61 5.79 7.55
N SER A 8 22.05 6.30 8.71
CA SER A 8 21.27 6.52 9.93
C SER A 8 20.02 7.44 9.85
N ASP A 9 19.63 7.93 8.68
CA ASP A 9 18.41 8.72 8.48
C ASP A 9 17.62 8.35 7.20
N GLN A 10 17.90 7.18 6.60
CA GLN A 10 17.15 6.75 5.41
C GLN A 10 15.68 6.47 5.76
N ARG A 11 14.79 6.84 4.85
CA ARG A 11 13.35 6.62 4.98
C ARG A 11 12.94 5.32 4.30
N LEU A 12 11.85 4.71 4.77
CA LEU A 12 11.32 3.46 4.21
C LEU A 12 11.04 3.56 2.70
N ILE A 13 10.64 4.75 2.24
CA ILE A 13 10.39 5.04 0.82
C ILE A 13 11.65 4.89 -0.07
N GLU A 14 12.85 5.01 0.50
CA GLU A 14 14.14 4.97 -0.23
C GLU A 14 14.74 3.56 -0.30
N CYS A 15 14.54 2.75 0.75
CA CYS A 15 15.23 1.46 0.88
C CYS A 15 14.40 0.26 0.42
N GLY A 16 13.07 0.33 0.50
CA GLY A 16 12.24 -0.86 0.32
C GLY A 16 10.76 -0.62 0.47
N PHE A 17 10.22 0.34 -0.28
CA PHE A 17 8.77 0.57 -0.31
C PHE A 17 8.03 -0.71 -0.79
N PRO A 18 7.00 -1.20 -0.08
CA PRO A 18 6.30 -2.45 -0.43
C PRO A 18 5.36 -2.25 -1.62
N CYS A 19 5.94 -2.07 -2.81
CA CYS A 19 5.23 -1.77 -4.05
C CYS A 19 4.19 -2.83 -4.42
N HIS A 20 4.47 -4.11 -4.16
CA HIS A 20 3.60 -5.21 -4.57
C HIS A 20 2.27 -5.18 -3.81
N GLN A 21 2.34 -5.11 -2.48
CA GLN A 21 1.16 -5.07 -1.61
C GLN A 21 0.35 -3.78 -1.83
N VAL A 22 1.05 -2.63 -1.98
CA VAL A 22 0.38 -1.35 -2.27
C VAL A 22 -0.28 -1.37 -3.65
N GLY A 23 0.37 -1.97 -4.65
CA GLY A 23 -0.16 -2.11 -6.01
C GLY A 23 -1.43 -2.96 -6.05
N GLU A 24 -1.40 -4.14 -5.42
CA GLU A 24 -2.58 -5.02 -5.31
C GLU A 24 -3.78 -4.31 -4.68
N GLU A 25 -3.55 -3.55 -3.61
CA GLU A 25 -4.64 -2.79 -2.97
C GLU A 25 -5.11 -1.62 -3.84
N THR A 26 -4.20 -0.99 -4.60
CA THR A 26 -4.57 0.05 -5.57
C THR A 26 -5.51 -0.50 -6.65
N GLU A 27 -5.23 -1.70 -7.14
CA GLU A 27 -6.08 -2.38 -8.10
C GLU A 27 -7.42 -2.77 -7.49
N ARG A 28 -7.46 -3.25 -6.24
CA ARG A 28 -8.72 -3.51 -5.52
C ARG A 28 -9.55 -2.24 -5.34
N GLU A 29 -8.91 -1.13 -4.98
CA GLU A 29 -9.55 0.18 -4.81
C GLU A 29 -10.12 0.72 -6.14
N ARG A 30 -9.45 0.43 -7.27
CA ARG A 30 -9.87 0.89 -8.61
C ARG A 30 -10.73 -0.12 -9.38
N GLY A 31 -10.73 -1.39 -9.00
CA GLY A 31 -11.37 -2.49 -9.72
C GLY A 31 -12.89 -2.52 -9.63
N ALA A 32 -13.50 -1.72 -8.76
CA ALA A 32 -14.94 -1.51 -8.76
C ALA A 32 -15.34 -0.68 -10.00
N SER A 33 -16.05 -1.29 -10.95
CA SER A 33 -16.47 -0.67 -12.22
C SER A 33 -17.33 0.61 -12.06
N SER A 34 -17.87 0.86 -10.87
CA SER A 34 -18.54 2.13 -10.49
C SER A 34 -17.57 3.30 -10.20
N ALA A 35 -16.25 3.07 -10.24
CA ALA A 35 -15.22 4.06 -9.93
C ALA A 35 -14.90 5.01 -11.10
N LEU A 36 -15.42 4.73 -12.31
CA LEU A 36 -15.45 5.69 -13.41
C LEU A 36 -16.64 6.63 -13.18
N PRO A 37 -16.47 7.96 -13.25
CA PRO A 37 -17.59 8.88 -13.09
C PRO A 37 -18.65 8.56 -14.14
N PRO A 38 -19.84 8.07 -13.75
CA PRO A 38 -20.91 7.86 -14.71
C PRO A 38 -21.43 9.24 -15.11
N LEU A 39 -21.78 9.43 -16.38
CA LEU A 39 -22.30 10.70 -16.93
C LEU A 39 -23.58 11.21 -16.23
N TYR A 40 -24.13 10.45 -15.30
CA TYR A 40 -25.41 10.69 -14.63
C TYR A 40 -25.31 10.88 -13.10
N PHE A 41 -24.11 11.08 -12.51
CA PHE A 41 -23.95 11.40 -11.08
C PHE A 41 -23.04 12.61 -10.84
N LEU A 42 -23.31 13.37 -9.76
CA LEU A 42 -22.46 14.47 -9.31
C LEU A 42 -21.09 13.94 -8.88
N HIS A 43 -20.04 14.29 -9.62
CA HIS A 43 -18.66 13.94 -9.29
C HIS A 43 -18.14 14.85 -8.15
N VAL A 44 -18.20 14.35 -6.92
CA VAL A 44 -17.68 15.06 -5.74
C VAL A 44 -16.18 14.74 -5.56
N TRP A 45 -15.33 15.38 -6.36
CA TRP A 45 -13.89 15.10 -6.45
C TRP A 45 -13.12 15.24 -5.13
N TRP A 46 -13.56 16.14 -4.24
CA TRP A 46 -12.96 16.39 -2.93
C TRP A 46 -13.40 15.39 -1.84
N ALA A 47 -14.48 14.62 -2.07
CA ALA A 47 -14.98 13.63 -1.10
C ALA A 47 -14.39 12.22 -1.33
N ARG A 48 -13.43 12.09 -2.25
CA ARG A 48 -12.75 10.81 -2.49
C ARG A 48 -11.76 10.53 -1.38
N ARG A 49 -11.74 9.26 -0.92
CA ARG A 49 -10.66 8.75 -0.09
C ARG A 49 -9.34 8.87 -0.88
N PRO A 50 -8.25 9.40 -0.30
CA PRO A 50 -6.96 9.46 -0.98
C PRO A 50 -6.51 8.05 -1.32
N LEU A 51 -6.00 7.87 -2.55
CA LEU A 51 -5.60 6.57 -3.07
C LEU A 51 -4.61 5.90 -2.11
N THR A 52 -4.74 4.58 -1.95
CA THR A 52 -3.81 3.73 -1.21
C THR A 52 -2.33 4.04 -1.47
N PRO A 53 -1.85 4.25 -2.72
CA PRO A 53 -0.45 4.58 -2.98
C PRO A 53 -0.05 5.95 -2.41
N SER A 54 -0.93 6.94 -2.43
CA SER A 54 -0.64 8.26 -1.84
C SER A 54 -0.54 8.17 -0.32
N ARG A 55 -1.46 7.44 0.32
CA ARG A 55 -1.42 7.19 1.78
C ARG A 55 -0.14 6.45 2.17
N ALA A 56 0.22 5.43 1.40
CA ALA A 56 1.42 4.64 1.62
C ALA A 56 2.71 5.47 1.43
N ALA A 57 2.78 6.30 0.39
CA ALA A 57 3.93 7.17 0.15
C ALA A 57 4.16 8.14 1.32
N ILE A 58 3.12 8.84 1.77
CA ILE A 58 3.22 9.76 2.92
C ILE A 58 3.72 9.03 4.16
N LEU A 59 3.14 7.86 4.46
CA LEU A 59 3.54 7.09 5.62
C LEU A 59 4.99 6.59 5.51
N ALA A 60 5.42 6.16 4.32
CA ALA A 60 6.78 5.69 4.09
C ALA A 60 7.81 6.80 4.16
N SER A 61 7.45 8.04 3.81
CA SER A 61 8.30 9.23 3.99
C SER A 61 8.52 9.59 5.46
N LEU A 62 7.60 9.20 6.35
CA LEU A 62 7.67 9.47 7.79
C LEU A 62 8.33 8.33 8.59
N ARG A 63 8.48 7.14 8.00
CA ARG A 63 9.02 5.95 8.67
C ARG A 63 10.51 5.78 8.40
N SER A 64 11.24 5.32 9.41
CA SER A 64 12.63 4.87 9.27
C SER A 64 12.73 3.68 8.29
N ALA A 65 13.86 3.55 7.61
CA ALA A 65 14.18 2.42 6.75
C ALA A 65 14.15 1.05 7.47
N GLU A 66 14.34 1.04 8.79
CA GLU A 66 14.30 -0.17 9.63
C GLU A 66 12.89 -0.57 10.07
N ALA A 67 11.86 0.18 9.64
CA ALA A 67 10.48 -0.12 9.99
C ALA A 67 10.07 -1.49 9.45
N ASP A 68 9.42 -2.29 10.30
CA ASP A 68 8.87 -3.60 9.92
C ASP A 68 7.82 -3.45 8.78
N PRO A 69 8.08 -4.04 7.60
CA PRO A 69 7.17 -3.96 6.46
C PRO A 69 5.79 -4.53 6.76
N GLU A 70 5.67 -5.56 7.62
CA GLU A 70 4.37 -6.15 7.94
C GLU A 70 3.51 -5.18 8.76
N GLN A 71 4.10 -4.55 9.77
CA GLN A 71 3.43 -3.50 10.55
C GLN A 71 3.07 -2.29 9.69
N PHE A 72 3.93 -1.91 8.74
CA PHE A 72 3.63 -0.85 7.78
C PHE A 72 2.38 -1.17 6.96
N VAL A 73 2.31 -2.35 6.35
CA VAL A 73 1.16 -2.77 5.52
C VAL A 73 -0.12 -2.82 6.37
N ARG A 74 -0.06 -3.36 7.60
CA ARG A 74 -1.20 -3.36 8.52
C ARG A 74 -1.69 -1.96 8.87
N SER A 75 -0.78 -1.01 9.08
CA SER A 75 -1.14 0.38 9.39
C SER A 75 -1.83 1.12 8.24
N LEU A 76 -1.71 0.63 7.01
CA LEU A 76 -2.47 1.13 5.86
C LEU A 76 -3.93 0.62 5.84
N GLY A 77 -4.27 -0.33 6.72
CA GLY A 77 -5.57 -1.00 6.73
C GLY A 77 -5.67 -2.12 5.70
N ILE A 78 -4.53 -2.58 5.16
CA ILE A 78 -4.48 -3.68 4.21
C ILE A 78 -4.54 -5.00 5.01
N GLU A 79 -5.68 -5.69 4.94
CA GLU A 79 -5.82 -7.03 5.53
C GLU A 79 -5.12 -8.06 4.65
N ILE A 80 -3.97 -8.57 5.11
CA ILE A 80 -3.28 -9.68 4.43
C ILE A 80 -4.08 -10.97 4.68
N ARG A 81 -5.00 -11.31 3.77
CA ARG A 81 -5.65 -12.64 3.77
C ARG A 81 -4.74 -13.65 3.09
N ARG A 82 -3.91 -14.33 3.89
CA ARG A 82 -3.11 -15.47 3.44
C ARG A 82 -4.02 -16.69 3.31
N THR A 83 -4.40 -17.06 2.09
CA THR A 83 -4.96 -18.39 1.83
C THR A 83 -3.84 -19.41 1.88
N VAL A 84 -3.89 -20.33 2.84
CA VAL A 84 -3.02 -21.50 2.84
C VAL A 84 -3.52 -22.39 1.72
N VAL A 85 -2.83 -22.41 0.58
CA VAL A 85 -3.05 -23.42 -0.46
C VAL A 85 -2.50 -24.73 0.09
N GLY A 86 -3.35 -25.42 0.85
CA GLY A 86 -3.05 -26.76 1.35
C GLY A 86 -2.88 -27.68 0.14
N ASN A 87 -1.66 -28.18 -0.04
CA ASN A 87 -1.37 -29.24 -1.00
C ASN A 87 -1.99 -30.54 -0.48
N GLN A 88 -3.28 -30.74 -0.72
CA GLN A 88 -3.91 -32.05 -0.53
C GLN A 88 -3.45 -32.96 -1.66
N ARG A 89 -2.54 -33.86 -1.30
CA ARG A 89 -2.33 -35.12 -2.03
C ARG A 89 -3.43 -36.11 -1.64
#